data_AF-A0A2L0N4E3-F1
#
_entry.id   AF-A0A2L0N4E3-F1
#
_cell.length_a   1.000
_cell.length_b   1.000
_cell.length_c   1.000
_cell.angle_alpha   90.00
_cell.angle_beta   90.00
_cell.angle_gamma   90.00
#
_symmetry.space_group_name_H-M   'P 1'
#
loop_
_entity.id
_entity.type
_entity.pdbx_description
1 polymer ?
#
loop_
_entity_poly.entity_id
_entity_poly.type
_entity_poly.pdbx_seq_one_letter_code
_entity_poly.pdbx_strand_id
1 'polypeptide(L)'
;MSELTLTGTAAVAAGPNTTTLPAAPDRRGGTVIVSGLSSDAHTWNLVFLQLLIEELGYEVVNLGPTVPDELLESEIRAHDPALVVISSVNGHGYQDGVRVIRKLRAVPALARTPMVIGGKLGISGGSDEARLQELVDAGFNAVFEDGRTEQGSFERFLVTLPQKALT
;
A
#
# COMPACT_ATOMS: atom_id res chain seq x y z
N MET A 1 -65.94 -35.41 -13.49
CA MET A 1 -65.02 -36.48 -13.89
C MET A 1 -63.66 -35.81 -14.09
N SER A 2 -62.54 -36.14 -13.46
CA SER A 2 -62.20 -36.99 -12.32
C SER A 2 -60.79 -36.55 -11.86
N GLU A 3 -60.54 -36.74 -10.56
CA GLU A 3 -59.28 -36.89 -9.80
C GLU A 3 -57.93 -36.66 -10.50
N LEU A 4 -57.00 -35.99 -9.80
CA LEU A 4 -55.90 -36.73 -9.15
C LEU A 4 -55.30 -35.97 -7.96
N THR A 5 -54.79 -36.79 -7.06
CA THR A 5 -54.61 -36.62 -5.61
C THR A 5 -53.14 -36.32 -5.25
N LEU A 6 -52.90 -36.03 -3.95
CA LEU A 6 -51.69 -36.42 -3.17
C LEU A 6 -50.42 -35.58 -3.48
N THR A 7 -49.57 -35.11 -2.55
CA THR A 7 -49.31 -35.35 -1.12
C THR A 7 -48.30 -34.27 -0.67
N GLY A 8 -48.16 -34.02 0.63
CA GLY A 8 -46.81 -33.81 1.19
C GLY A 8 -46.56 -32.47 1.86
N THR A 9 -46.98 -32.37 3.11
CA THR A 9 -46.38 -31.50 4.12
C THR A 9 -44.95 -31.96 4.41
N ALA A 10 -43.98 -31.05 4.33
CA ALA A 10 -42.74 -31.14 5.10
C ALA A 10 -42.29 -29.73 5.46
N ALA A 11 -42.58 -29.33 6.69
CA ALA A 11 -41.99 -28.14 7.30
C ALA A 11 -40.50 -28.42 7.54
N VAL A 12 -39.62 -27.66 6.88
CA VAL A 12 -38.20 -27.61 7.25
C VAL A 12 -38.08 -26.56 8.36
N ALA A 13 -37.90 -27.04 9.58
CA ALA A 13 -37.59 -26.22 10.74
C ALA A 13 -36.23 -25.53 10.53
N ALA A 14 -36.24 -24.20 10.52
CA ALA A 14 -35.04 -23.38 10.61
C ALA A 14 -34.51 -23.44 12.06
N GLY A 15 -33.55 -24.31 12.31
CA GLY A 15 -32.79 -24.32 13.56
C GLY A 15 -31.72 -23.21 13.56
N PRO A 16 -31.49 -22.51 14.69
CA PRO A 16 -30.50 -21.45 14.76
C PRO A 16 -29.11 -22.06 15.00
N ASN A 17 -28.40 -22.38 13.93
CA ASN A 17 -26.96 -22.65 13.99
C ASN A 17 -26.21 -21.66 13.11
N THR A 18 -26.26 -20.38 13.50
CA THR A 18 -25.16 -19.45 13.20
C THR A 18 -23.98 -19.86 14.05
N THR A 19 -23.13 -20.73 13.52
CA THR A 19 -21.76 -20.86 14.02
C THR A 19 -21.05 -19.55 13.71
N THR A 20 -21.09 -18.62 14.65
CA THR A 20 -20.28 -17.40 14.61
C THR A 20 -18.82 -17.86 14.67
N LEU A 21 -18.12 -17.77 13.53
CA LEU A 21 -16.67 -17.86 13.52
C LEU A 21 -16.14 -16.81 14.52
N PRO A 22 -15.18 -17.17 15.40
CA PRO A 22 -14.60 -16.19 16.31
C PRO A 22 -14.11 -15.00 15.49
N ALA A 23 -14.55 -13.79 15.86
CA ALA A 23 -14.07 -12.57 15.25
C ALA A 23 -12.53 -12.61 15.30
N ALA A 24 -11.90 -12.49 14.13
CA ALA A 24 -10.45 -12.31 14.08
C ALA A 24 -10.08 -11.16 15.01
N PRO A 25 -8.99 -11.26 15.80
CA PRO A 25 -8.56 -10.17 16.65
C PRO A 25 -8.50 -8.90 15.80
N ASP A 26 -9.09 -7.81 16.29
CA ASP A 26 -9.15 -6.50 15.65
C ASP A 26 -7.71 -5.95 15.53
N ARG A 27 -7.02 -6.39 14.48
CA ARG A 27 -5.63 -6.05 14.16
C ARG A 27 -5.69 -5.26 12.86
N ARG A 28 -6.01 -3.97 12.96
CA ARG A 28 -5.80 -3.08 11.82
C ARG A 28 -4.30 -2.97 11.58
N GLY A 29 -3.89 -3.07 10.33
CA GLY A 29 -2.57 -2.61 9.92
C GLY A 29 -2.39 -1.16 10.38
N GLY A 30 -1.16 -0.74 10.67
CA GLY A 30 -0.89 0.67 10.99
C GLY A 30 -1.29 1.61 9.84
N THR A 31 -1.08 2.91 10.00
CA THR A 31 -1.30 3.85 8.89
C THR A 31 -0.22 3.69 7.82
N VAL A 32 -0.62 3.68 6.54
CA VAL A 32 0.28 3.74 5.39
C VAL A 32 0.05 5.06 4.65
N ILE A 33 1.12 5.81 4.42
CA ILE A 33 1.06 7.01 3.57
C ILE A 33 1.32 6.59 2.12
N VAL A 34 0.46 6.98 1.20
CA VAL A 34 0.65 6.86 -0.24
C VAL A 34 0.85 8.24 -0.83
N SER A 35 1.91 8.44 -1.61
CA SER A 35 2.26 9.76 -2.17
C SER A 35 2.84 9.65 -3.57
N GLY A 36 2.48 10.61 -4.43
CA GLY A 36 3.28 10.95 -5.61
C GLY A 36 4.52 11.78 -5.26
N LEU A 37 5.39 12.00 -6.24
CA LEU A 37 6.49 12.97 -6.16
C LEU A 37 6.05 14.33 -6.68
N SER A 38 6.77 15.39 -6.30
CA SER A 38 6.46 16.78 -6.68
C SER A 38 6.35 17.00 -8.19
N SER A 39 7.10 16.23 -9.00
CA SER A 39 7.10 16.31 -10.47
C SER A 39 6.07 15.38 -11.13
N ASP A 40 5.34 14.57 -10.37
CA ASP A 40 4.51 13.49 -10.90
C ASP A 40 3.02 13.77 -10.73
N ALA A 41 2.33 14.01 -11.84
CA ALA A 41 0.90 14.33 -11.89
C ALA A 41 -0.02 13.10 -12.01
N HIS A 42 0.54 11.87 -12.04
CA HIS A 42 -0.26 10.67 -12.23
C HIS A 42 -1.01 10.29 -10.96
N THR A 43 -2.29 9.95 -11.11
CA THR A 43 -3.21 9.70 -9.99
C THR A 43 -3.66 8.24 -9.89
N TRP A 44 -3.78 7.54 -11.01
CA TRP A 44 -4.37 6.19 -11.04
C TRP A 44 -3.56 5.14 -10.27
N ASN A 45 -2.23 5.21 -10.36
CA ASN A 45 -1.32 4.40 -9.55
C ASN A 45 -1.56 4.60 -8.05
N LEU A 46 -1.83 5.83 -7.62
CA LEU A 46 -2.07 6.15 -6.21
C LEU A 46 -3.41 5.60 -5.73
N VAL A 47 -4.46 5.73 -6.54
CA VAL A 47 -5.79 5.14 -6.25
C VAL A 47 -5.69 3.62 -6.18
N PHE A 48 -5.00 2.99 -7.14
CA PHE A 48 -4.79 1.54 -7.14
C PHE A 48 -4.06 1.07 -5.89
N LEU A 49 -2.95 1.72 -5.53
CA LEU A 49 -2.18 1.37 -4.33
C LEU A 49 -3.01 1.53 -3.06
N GLN A 50 -3.81 2.60 -2.95
CA GLN A 50 -4.72 2.77 -1.83
C GLN A 50 -5.68 1.59 -1.70
N LEU A 51 -6.39 1.24 -2.78
CA LEU A 51 -7.35 0.13 -2.75
C LEU A 51 -6.69 -1.20 -2.35
N LEU A 52 -5.51 -1.50 -2.91
CA LEU A 52 -4.75 -2.70 -2.59
C LEU A 52 -4.33 -2.74 -1.11
N ILE A 53 -3.80 -1.63 -0.59
CA ILE A 53 -3.30 -1.55 0.79
C ILE A 53 -4.47 -1.60 1.80
N GLU A 54 -5.59 -0.97 1.48
CA GLU A 54 -6.83 -1.04 2.27
C GLU A 54 -7.41 -2.47 2.27
N GLU A 55 -7.40 -3.17 1.13
CA GLU A 55 -7.81 -4.58 1.03
C GLU A 55 -6.95 -5.50 1.92
N LEU A 56 -5.68 -5.16 2.11
CA LEU A 56 -4.76 -5.85 3.02
C LEU A 56 -4.92 -5.44 4.50
N GLY A 57 -5.87 -4.56 4.82
CA GLY A 57 -6.28 -4.21 6.19
C GLY A 57 -5.52 -3.06 6.83
N TYR A 58 -4.81 -2.23 6.07
CA TYR A 58 -4.15 -1.01 6.55
C TYR A 58 -5.04 0.22 6.35
N GLU A 59 -4.90 1.22 7.21
CA GLU A 59 -5.49 2.55 6.98
C GLU A 59 -4.59 3.35 6.02
N VAL A 60 -5.15 3.96 4.98
CA VAL A 60 -4.37 4.71 3.99
C VAL A 60 -4.59 6.21 4.10
N VAL A 61 -3.50 6.95 4.19
CA VAL A 61 -3.47 8.40 3.98
C VAL A 61 -2.87 8.66 2.61
N ASN A 62 -3.73 8.95 1.63
CA ASN A 62 -3.31 9.22 0.26
C ASN A 62 -3.14 10.73 0.03
N LEU A 63 -1.89 11.18 -0.12
CA LEU A 63 -1.55 12.59 -0.30
C LEU A 63 -1.77 13.08 -1.74
N GLY A 64 -2.04 12.16 -2.67
CA GLY A 64 -2.26 12.47 -4.07
C GLY A 64 -0.96 12.72 -4.86
N PRO A 65 -1.08 13.26 -6.08
CA PRO A 65 0.04 13.55 -6.96
C PRO A 65 0.72 14.87 -6.60
N THR A 66 1.88 15.15 -7.21
CA THR A 66 2.57 16.46 -7.13
C THR A 66 2.85 16.95 -5.71
N VAL A 67 3.09 16.03 -4.77
CA VAL A 67 3.24 16.36 -3.35
C VAL A 67 4.57 17.09 -3.12
N PRO A 68 4.56 18.32 -2.56
CA PRO A 68 5.79 18.99 -2.15
C PRO A 68 6.50 18.23 -1.03
N ASP A 69 7.82 18.24 -1.04
CA ASP A 69 8.63 17.57 -0.03
C ASP A 69 8.26 17.98 1.41
N GLU A 70 8.01 19.27 1.65
CA GLU A 70 7.68 19.78 2.98
C GLU A 70 6.35 19.22 3.50
N LEU A 71 5.37 19.05 2.59
CA LEU A 71 4.08 18.44 2.91
C LEU A 71 4.26 16.95 3.21
N LEU A 72 5.00 16.23 2.36
CA LEU A 72 5.31 14.82 2.61
C LEU A 72 5.97 14.63 3.98
N GLU A 73 6.97 15.45 4.29
CA GLU A 73 7.68 15.42 5.57
C GLU A 73 6.77 15.72 6.78
N SER A 74 5.87 16.71 6.66
CA SER A 74 4.92 17.03 7.74
C SER A 74 3.89 15.93 7.97
N GLU A 75 3.37 15.33 6.91
CA GLU A 75 2.37 14.26 6.99
C GLU A 75 2.96 12.98 7.58
N ILE A 76 4.19 12.62 7.20
CA ILE A 76 4.89 11.48 7.82
C ILE A 76 5.03 11.67 9.33
N ARG A 77 5.38 12.88 9.79
CA ARG A 77 5.47 13.16 11.22
C ARG A 77 4.13 13.14 11.93
N ALA A 78 3.08 13.68 11.29
CA ALA A 78 1.76 13.77 11.88
C ALA A 78 1.14 12.38 12.09
N HIS A 79 1.39 11.44 11.18
CA HIS A 79 0.73 10.14 11.16
C HIS A 79 1.53 8.99 11.79
N ASP A 80 2.84 9.13 12.01
CA ASP A 80 3.72 8.03 12.45
C ASP A 80 3.41 6.71 11.71
N PRO A 81 3.54 6.71 10.36
CA PRO A 81 3.05 5.62 9.56
C PRO A 81 3.91 4.36 9.74
N ALA A 82 3.25 3.20 9.61
CA ALA A 82 3.93 1.92 9.48
C ALA A 82 4.73 1.81 8.18
N LEU A 83 4.32 2.53 7.12
CA LEU A 83 5.00 2.57 5.83
C LEU A 83 4.68 3.88 5.07
N VAL A 84 5.66 4.37 4.33
CA VAL A 84 5.47 5.38 3.27
C VAL A 84 5.70 4.70 1.91
N VAL A 85 4.74 4.82 1.01
CA VAL A 85 4.78 4.31 -0.36
C VAL A 85 4.84 5.49 -1.31
N ILE A 86 5.98 5.68 -1.96
CA ILE A 86 6.14 6.67 -3.01
C ILE A 86 5.90 5.98 -4.35
N SER A 87 4.96 6.48 -5.14
CA SER A 87 4.70 5.98 -6.48
C SER A 87 5.02 7.03 -7.52
N SER A 88 5.84 6.66 -8.51
CA SER A 88 6.15 7.53 -9.64
C SER A 88 6.14 6.76 -10.95
N VAL A 89 5.49 7.33 -11.97
CA VAL A 89 5.39 6.75 -13.31
C VAL A 89 5.73 7.75 -14.42
N ASN A 90 6.17 8.96 -14.08
CA ASN A 90 6.57 9.99 -15.05
C ASN A 90 7.94 9.74 -15.71
N GLY A 91 8.69 8.70 -15.30
CA GLY A 91 10.03 8.40 -15.83
C GLY A 91 11.17 9.20 -15.21
N HIS A 92 10.89 10.07 -14.23
CA HIS A 92 11.86 10.85 -13.46
C HIS A 92 11.96 10.42 -11.99
N GLY A 93 11.22 9.38 -11.61
CA GLY A 93 11.14 8.88 -10.23
C GLY A 93 12.50 8.53 -9.61
N TYR A 94 13.50 8.13 -10.40
CA TYR A 94 14.86 7.94 -9.91
C TYR A 94 15.48 9.23 -9.34
N GLN A 95 15.50 10.30 -10.14
CA GLN A 95 16.16 11.56 -9.76
C GLN A 95 15.46 12.22 -8.57
N ASP A 96 14.13 12.30 -8.64
CA ASP A 96 13.33 12.86 -7.56
C ASP A 96 13.32 11.96 -6.31
N GLY A 97 13.33 10.64 -6.49
CA GLY A 97 13.43 9.66 -5.42
C GLY A 97 14.70 9.83 -4.61
N VAL A 98 15.87 9.86 -5.26
CA VAL A 98 17.18 10.06 -4.58
C VAL A 98 17.21 11.40 -3.83
N ARG A 99 16.68 12.47 -4.42
CA ARG A 99 16.61 13.79 -3.78
C ARG A 99 15.73 13.76 -2.53
N VAL A 100 14.50 13.27 -2.64
CA VAL A 100 13.52 13.32 -1.54
C VAL A 100 13.93 12.40 -0.39
N ILE A 101 14.45 11.19 -0.67
CA ILE A 101 14.79 10.25 0.40
C ILE A 101 15.97 10.74 1.22
N ARG A 102 16.99 11.36 0.59
CA ARG A 102 18.12 11.98 1.31
C ARG A 102 17.63 13.09 2.24
N LYS A 103 16.68 13.92 1.78
CA LYS A 103 16.07 14.98 2.61
C LYS A 103 15.31 14.39 3.79
N LEU A 104 14.46 13.39 3.56
CA LEU A 104 13.68 12.75 4.62
C LEU A 104 14.58 12.03 5.64
N ARG A 105 15.64 11.35 5.21
CA ARG A 105 16.60 10.66 6.10
C ARG A 105 17.49 11.63 6.88
N ALA A 106 17.66 12.87 6.43
CA ALA A 106 18.33 13.90 7.21
C ALA A 106 17.51 14.37 8.43
N VAL A 107 16.22 14.03 8.49
CA VAL A 107 15.35 14.32 9.65
C VAL A 107 15.45 13.19 10.67
N PRO A 108 16.00 13.42 11.89
CA PRO A 108 16.23 12.35 12.86
C PRO A 108 14.96 11.57 13.26
N ALA A 109 13.82 12.26 13.34
CA ALA A 109 12.53 11.64 13.65
C ALA A 109 12.07 10.62 12.59
N LEU A 110 12.54 10.75 11.35
CA LEU A 110 12.13 9.92 10.21
C LEU A 110 13.18 8.85 9.86
N ALA A 111 14.31 8.81 10.56
CA ALA A 111 15.45 7.94 10.24
C ALA A 111 15.08 6.45 10.19
N ARG A 112 14.05 6.04 10.95
CA ARG A 112 13.59 4.64 11.05
C ARG A 112 12.26 4.36 10.36
N THR A 113 11.57 5.38 9.84
CA THR A 113 10.28 5.17 9.17
C THR A 113 10.49 4.31 7.92
N PRO A 114 9.77 3.21 7.74
CA PRO A 114 9.86 2.41 6.51
C PRO A 114 9.38 3.22 5.30
N MET A 115 10.16 3.25 4.24
CA MET A 115 9.85 3.98 3.01
C MET A 115 10.20 3.13 1.80
N VAL A 116 9.30 3.01 0.85
CA VAL A 116 9.52 2.29 -0.42
C VAL A 116 9.14 3.18 -1.59
N ILE A 117 9.73 2.92 -2.75
CA ILE A 117 9.42 3.62 -4.00
C ILE A 117 9.15 2.62 -5.12
N GLY A 118 8.22 2.94 -6.02
CA GLY A 118 7.96 2.08 -7.17
C GLY A 118 7.26 2.76 -8.32
N GLY A 119 7.10 1.99 -9.40
CA GLY A 119 6.51 2.40 -10.68
C GLY A 119 7.55 2.52 -11.80
N LYS A 120 7.35 3.46 -12.72
CA LYS A 120 8.25 3.70 -13.85
C LYS A 120 9.24 4.80 -13.49
N LEU A 121 10.36 4.39 -12.89
CA LEU A 121 11.35 5.29 -12.29
C LEU A 121 12.35 5.88 -13.31
N GLY A 122 12.36 5.36 -14.53
CA GLY A 122 13.18 5.85 -15.64
C GLY A 122 12.41 5.88 -16.97
N ILE A 123 13.03 6.52 -17.97
CA ILE A 123 12.53 6.54 -19.35
C ILE A 123 13.09 5.41 -20.21
N SER A 124 14.19 4.78 -19.77
CA SER A 124 14.79 3.63 -20.45
C SER A 124 13.90 2.41 -20.20
N GLY A 125 13.57 1.65 -21.26
CA GLY A 125 12.66 0.49 -21.19
C GLY A 125 13.26 -0.77 -20.53
N GLY A 126 14.08 -0.61 -19.50
CA GLY A 126 14.70 -1.71 -18.76
C GLY A 126 15.25 -1.22 -17.42
N SER A 127 15.39 -2.15 -16.47
CA SER A 127 15.92 -1.83 -15.15
C SER A 127 17.41 -1.49 -15.22
N ASP A 128 17.77 -0.36 -14.62
CA ASP A 128 19.16 0.02 -14.39
C ASP A 128 19.48 -0.33 -12.94
N GLU A 129 19.98 -1.55 -12.73
CA GLU A 129 20.23 -2.12 -11.39
C GLU A 129 21.07 -1.16 -10.51
N ALA A 130 22.02 -0.43 -11.11
CA ALA A 130 22.82 0.55 -10.38
C ALA A 130 21.97 1.71 -9.83
N ARG A 131 20.94 2.15 -10.57
CA ARG A 131 20.00 3.18 -10.11
C ARG A 131 19.08 2.66 -9.01
N LEU A 132 18.62 1.42 -9.13
CA LEU A 132 17.80 0.79 -8.09
C LEU A 132 18.60 0.65 -6.79
N GLN A 133 19.86 0.21 -6.88
CA GLN A 133 20.76 0.13 -5.74
C GLN A 133 21.04 1.51 -5.15
N GLU A 134 21.25 2.55 -5.97
CA GLU A 134 21.45 3.91 -5.46
C GLU A 134 20.23 4.43 -4.68
N LEU A 135 19.00 4.10 -5.08
CA LEU A 135 17.80 4.46 -4.32
C LEU A 135 17.76 3.79 -2.95
N VAL A 136 18.14 2.52 -2.87
CA VAL A 136 18.26 1.79 -1.59
C VAL A 136 19.36 2.41 -0.73
N ASP A 137 20.55 2.62 -1.28
CA ASP A 137 21.69 3.20 -0.59
C ASP A 137 21.42 4.64 -0.11
N ALA A 138 20.60 5.39 -0.85
CA ALA A 138 20.15 6.72 -0.47
C ALA A 138 19.14 6.71 0.69
N GLY A 139 18.49 5.57 0.95
CA GLY A 139 17.71 5.35 2.17
C GLY A 139 16.32 4.74 1.99
N PHE A 140 15.93 4.31 0.79
CA PHE A 140 14.71 3.52 0.63
C PHE A 140 14.92 2.10 1.17
N ASN A 141 13.88 1.53 1.77
CA ASN A 141 13.91 0.17 2.28
C ASN A 141 13.74 -0.88 1.17
N ALA A 142 13.04 -0.53 0.10
CA ALA A 142 12.87 -1.35 -1.09
C ALA A 142 12.47 -0.49 -2.30
N VAL A 143 12.73 -0.99 -3.50
CA VAL A 143 12.38 -0.38 -4.78
C VAL A 143 11.60 -1.40 -5.61
N PHE A 144 10.46 -1.00 -6.18
CA PHE A 144 9.56 -1.85 -6.98
C PHE A 144 9.36 -1.22 -8.37
N GLU A 145 10.26 -1.50 -9.31
CA GLU A 145 10.17 -0.94 -10.67
C GLU A 145 9.17 -1.70 -11.55
N ASP A 146 8.57 -1.06 -12.56
CA ASP A 146 7.50 -1.63 -13.38
C ASP A 146 7.79 -3.07 -13.90
N GLY A 147 6.88 -4.00 -13.61
CA GLY A 147 6.98 -5.42 -13.93
C GLY A 147 5.94 -6.27 -13.16
N ARG A 148 5.45 -7.36 -13.76
CA ARG A 148 4.41 -8.22 -13.15
C ARG A 148 4.84 -8.90 -11.84
N THR A 149 6.14 -9.16 -11.67
CA THR A 149 6.71 -9.75 -10.45
C THR A 149 6.71 -8.77 -9.28
N GLU A 150 6.83 -7.47 -9.55
CA GLU A 150 7.01 -6.47 -8.49
C GLU A 150 5.74 -6.22 -7.67
N GLN A 151 4.56 -6.39 -8.25
CA GLN A 151 3.31 -6.32 -7.48
C GLN A 151 3.25 -7.42 -6.41
N GLY A 152 3.56 -8.67 -6.76
CA GLY A 152 3.57 -9.78 -5.81
C GLY A 152 4.66 -9.63 -4.75
N SER A 153 5.82 -9.07 -5.11
CA SER A 153 6.87 -8.71 -4.16
C SER A 153 6.41 -7.64 -3.17
N PHE A 154 5.68 -6.63 -3.64
CA PHE A 154 5.13 -5.57 -2.80
C PHE A 154 4.08 -6.09 -1.81
N GLU A 155 3.13 -6.90 -2.26
CA GLU A 155 2.14 -7.54 -1.38
C GLU A 155 2.82 -8.37 -0.29
N ARG A 156 3.84 -9.15 -0.65
CA ARG A 156 4.62 -9.94 0.31
C ARG A 156 5.36 -9.05 1.31
N PHE A 157 5.92 -7.94 0.85
CA PHE A 157 6.58 -6.96 1.71
C PHE A 157 5.60 -6.37 2.74
N LEU A 158 4.38 -6.01 2.34
CA LEU A 158 3.36 -5.48 3.25
C LEU A 158 2.99 -6.47 4.36
N VAL A 159 2.97 -7.77 4.07
CA VAL A 159 2.69 -8.82 5.09
C VAL A 159 3.84 -8.96 6.11
N THR A 160 5.05 -8.51 5.78
CA THR A 160 6.19 -8.53 6.72
C THR A 160 6.21 -7.35 7.70
N LEU A 161 5.38 -6.32 7.48
CA LEU A 161 5.36 -5.16 8.36
C LEU A 161 4.77 -5.51 9.73
N PRO A 162 5.26 -4.89 10.82
CA PRO A 162 4.69 -5.08 12.14
C PRO A 162 3.23 -4.59 12.17
N GLN A 163 2.30 -5.45 12.59
CA GLN A 163 0.93 -5.03 12.86
C GLN A 163 0.87 -4.27 14.19
N LYS A 164 0.28 -3.07 14.21
CA LYS A 164 -0.01 -2.34 15.46
C LYS A 164 -1.17 -3.05 16.18
N ALA A 165 -1.03 -3.32 17.47
CA ALA A 165 -2.13 -3.82 18.30
C ALA A 165 -3.00 -2.65 18.74
N LEU A 166 -4.33 -2.79 18.66
CA LEU A 166 -5.24 -1.81 19.25
C LEU A 166 -5.02 -1.79 20.77
N THR A 167 -4.70 -0.61 21.31
CA THR A 167 -4.64 -0.32 22.75
C THR A 167 -5.84 0.54 23.11
#